data_AF-A0A147KLA0-F1
#
_entry.id   AF-A0A147KLA0-F1
#
_cell.length_a   1.000
_cell.length_b   1.000
_cell.length_c   1.000
_cell.angle_alpha   90.00
_cell.angle_beta   90.00
_cell.angle_gamma   90.00
#
_symmetry.space_group_name_H-M   'P 1'
#
loop_
_entity.id
_entity.type
_entity.pdbx_description
1 polymer ?
#
loop_
_entity_poly.entity_id
_entity_poly.type
_entity_poly.pdbx_seq_one_letter_code
_entity_poly.pdbx_strand_id
1 'polypeptide(L)'
;MTLQEELVRAIEHRDVEAVLATFDEEADYELVDRTSPPSEPLRAHGRDAIGRTLHDLFDRAVRNEVEQFVVQGDHAAYLQRCTYPDGSQALITAMLDLRSGRIVHQSGIRARDGGTSAPVRTRTRTFAEADEVRTFEKGRLELLRGNGSDVARAVFEPGWRWSRHVKPIAGTELCTYAHFCYILSGTLHVRMAEGSEFEATKDETIRIAPHHDAWVVGDEPVTLLDWETSGDYARSQG
;
A
#
# COMPACT_ATOMS: atom_id res chain seq x y z
N MET A 1 -17.21 27.83 21.24
CA MET A 1 -16.04 27.80 20.34
C MET A 1 -16.59 27.44 18.96
N THR A 2 -16.04 27.99 17.88
CA THR A 2 -16.52 27.67 16.53
C THR A 2 -16.09 26.26 16.13
N LEU A 3 -16.77 25.63 15.18
CA LEU A 3 -16.36 24.34 14.62
C LEU A 3 -14.89 24.37 14.15
N GLN A 4 -14.48 25.46 13.51
CA GLN A 4 -13.10 25.67 13.06
C GLN A 4 -12.12 25.64 14.23
N GLU A 5 -12.36 26.41 15.28
CA GLU A 5 -11.47 26.46 16.46
C GLU A 5 -11.39 25.10 17.17
N GLU A 6 -12.52 24.41 17.31
CA GLU A 6 -12.59 23.06 17.89
C GLU A 6 -11.79 22.04 17.07
N LEU A 7 -12.07 21.96 15.78
CA LEU A 7 -11.50 20.94 14.91
C LEU A 7 -10.01 21.20 14.62
N VAL A 8 -9.61 22.44 14.36
CA VAL A 8 -8.18 22.80 14.15
C VAL A 8 -7.38 22.41 15.39
N ARG A 9 -7.84 22.81 16.58
CA ARG A 9 -7.16 22.48 17.84
C ARG A 9 -7.04 20.98 18.02
N ALA A 10 -8.12 20.24 17.81
CA ALA A 10 -8.13 18.79 17.98
C ALA A 10 -7.17 18.08 17.01
N ILE A 11 -7.18 18.47 15.73
CA ILE A 11 -6.29 17.91 14.69
C ILE A 11 -4.82 18.16 15.01
N GLU A 12 -4.45 19.40 15.35
CA GLU A 12 -3.06 19.79 15.60
C GLU A 12 -2.48 19.15 16.87
N HIS A 13 -3.33 18.94 17.89
CA HIS A 13 -2.95 18.23 19.12
C HIS A 13 -3.03 16.70 18.99
N ARG A 14 -3.50 16.18 17.84
CA ARG A 14 -3.76 14.75 17.62
C ARG A 14 -4.73 14.16 18.66
N ASP A 15 -5.71 14.95 19.07
CA ASP A 15 -6.74 14.57 20.04
C ASP A 15 -7.95 13.95 19.31
N VAL A 16 -7.92 12.62 19.17
CA VAL A 16 -8.95 11.88 18.42
C VAL A 16 -10.33 12.06 19.06
N GLU A 17 -10.43 12.07 20.38
CA GLU A 17 -11.72 12.22 21.07
C GLU A 17 -12.32 13.60 20.84
N ALA A 18 -11.50 14.65 20.87
CA ALA A 18 -11.95 16.00 20.53
C ALA A 18 -12.34 16.14 19.06
N VAL A 19 -11.67 15.42 18.14
CA VAL A 19 -12.11 15.36 16.73
C VAL A 19 -13.47 14.66 16.65
N LEU A 20 -13.63 13.48 17.23
CA LEU A 20 -14.88 12.70 17.21
C LEU A 20 -16.06 13.47 17.80
N ALA A 21 -15.82 14.31 18.81
CA ALA A 21 -16.85 15.16 19.39
C ALA A 21 -17.44 16.15 18.37
N THR A 22 -16.75 16.48 17.28
CA THR A 22 -17.28 17.33 16.20
C THR A 22 -18.15 16.58 15.18
N PHE A 23 -18.03 15.26 15.10
CA PHE A 23 -18.83 14.41 14.22
C PHE A 23 -20.22 14.16 14.79
N ASP A 24 -21.21 13.91 13.94
CA ASP A 24 -22.48 13.27 14.31
C ASP A 24 -22.24 11.81 14.74
N GLU A 25 -23.19 11.19 15.45
CA GLU A 25 -23.05 9.81 15.93
C GLU A 25 -22.95 8.81 14.78
N GLU A 26 -23.74 9.04 13.73
CA GLU A 26 -23.88 8.17 12.55
C GLU A 26 -23.13 8.73 11.33
N ALA A 27 -22.10 9.54 11.56
CA ALA A 27 -21.39 10.21 10.49
C ALA A 27 -20.64 9.23 9.57
N ASP A 28 -20.48 9.62 8.31
CA ASP A 28 -19.68 8.90 7.33
C ASP A 28 -18.30 9.53 7.15
N TYR A 29 -17.28 8.69 6.95
CA TYR A 29 -15.92 9.11 6.66
C TYR A 29 -15.38 8.35 5.46
N GLU A 30 -14.84 9.08 4.49
CA GLU A 30 -14.19 8.55 3.31
C GLU A 30 -12.79 9.14 3.15
N LEU A 31 -11.82 8.28 2.82
CA LEU A 31 -10.47 8.71 2.49
C LEU A 31 -9.94 7.98 1.26
N VAL A 32 -9.58 8.75 0.25
CA VAL A 32 -8.85 8.28 -0.94
C VAL A 32 -7.37 8.52 -0.74
N ASP A 33 -6.56 7.50 -0.97
CA ASP A 33 -5.11 7.62 -0.98
C ASP A 33 -4.44 6.54 -1.84
N ARG A 34 -3.12 6.42 -1.74
CA ARG A 34 -2.33 5.44 -2.51
C ARG A 34 -2.72 3.98 -2.21
N THR A 35 -3.22 3.68 -1.01
CA THR A 35 -3.59 2.33 -0.56
C THR A 35 -5.09 2.06 -0.65
N SER A 36 -5.91 3.11 -0.72
CA SER A 36 -7.38 3.05 -0.85
C SER A 36 -7.78 3.91 -2.06
N PRO A 37 -7.71 3.34 -3.28
CA PRO A 37 -7.90 4.10 -4.52
C PRO A 37 -9.34 4.59 -4.69
N PRO A 38 -9.63 5.50 -5.63
CA PRO A 38 -10.99 6.00 -5.86
C PRO A 38 -12.05 4.91 -6.14
N SER A 39 -11.63 3.76 -6.70
CA SER A 39 -12.53 2.61 -6.94
C SER A 39 -12.91 1.84 -5.68
N GLU A 40 -12.10 1.94 -4.63
CA GLU A 40 -12.29 1.25 -3.34
C GLU A 40 -11.68 2.11 -2.21
N PRO A 41 -12.32 3.24 -1.87
CA PRO A 41 -11.80 4.14 -0.86
C PRO A 41 -11.96 3.54 0.55
N LEU A 42 -11.18 4.03 1.50
CA LEU A 42 -11.40 3.72 2.90
C LEU A 42 -12.74 4.34 3.32
N ARG A 43 -13.61 3.52 3.91
CA ARG A 43 -14.91 3.96 4.42
C ARG A 43 -15.06 3.58 5.89
N ALA A 44 -15.55 4.50 6.70
CA ALA A 44 -15.93 4.26 8.09
C ALA A 44 -17.27 4.94 8.37
N HIS A 45 -18.13 4.23 9.10
CA HIS A 45 -19.47 4.69 9.48
C HIS A 45 -19.63 4.67 10.99
N GLY A 46 -20.11 5.78 11.53
CA GLY A 46 -20.28 6.02 12.96
C GLY A 46 -18.98 6.32 13.70
N ARG A 47 -19.09 7.05 14.82
CA ARG A 47 -17.92 7.57 15.57
C ARG A 47 -16.92 6.49 15.96
N ASP A 48 -17.36 5.29 16.32
CA ASP A 48 -16.46 4.21 16.72
C ASP A 48 -15.53 3.76 15.58
N ALA A 49 -16.07 3.62 14.36
CA ALA A 49 -15.27 3.22 13.19
C ALA A 49 -14.37 4.36 12.71
N ILE A 50 -14.88 5.59 12.76
CA ILE A 50 -14.10 6.80 12.47
C ILE A 50 -12.94 6.92 13.47
N GLY A 51 -13.18 6.68 14.76
CA GLY A 51 -12.18 6.76 15.82
C GLY A 51 -11.02 5.81 15.58
N ARG A 52 -11.30 4.53 15.28
CA ARG A 52 -10.26 3.55 14.92
C ARG A 52 -9.42 4.01 13.74
N THR A 53 -10.05 4.59 12.73
CA THR A 53 -9.36 5.15 11.56
C THR A 53 -8.46 6.31 11.97
N LEU A 54 -8.99 7.29 12.70
CA LEU A 54 -8.26 8.48 13.12
C LEU A 54 -7.08 8.15 14.05
N HIS A 55 -7.22 7.19 14.96
CA HIS A 55 -6.11 6.71 15.80
C HIS A 55 -4.96 6.18 14.95
N ASP A 56 -5.23 5.29 13.99
CA ASP A 56 -4.19 4.77 13.08
C ASP A 56 -3.51 5.89 12.28
N LEU A 57 -4.27 6.92 11.85
CA LEU A 57 -3.70 8.03 11.10
C LEU A 57 -2.85 8.98 11.97
N PHE A 58 -3.29 9.29 13.19
CA PHE A 58 -2.62 10.23 14.08
C PHE A 58 -1.41 9.61 14.78
N ASP A 59 -1.44 8.32 15.12
CA ASP A 59 -0.32 7.61 15.76
C ASP A 59 0.93 7.57 14.87
N ARG A 60 0.74 7.62 13.55
CA ARG A 60 1.84 7.61 12.56
C ARG A 60 2.54 8.96 12.45
N ALA A 61 1.84 10.07 12.68
CA ALA A 61 2.35 11.43 12.46
C ALA A 61 2.93 12.04 13.74
N VAL A 62 4.06 12.72 13.63
CA VAL A 62 4.66 13.48 14.76
C VAL A 62 4.12 14.91 14.87
N ARG A 63 3.58 15.44 13.76
CA ARG A 63 2.99 16.78 13.71
C ARG A 63 1.86 16.84 12.69
N ASN A 64 0.77 17.49 13.08
CA ASN A 64 -0.33 17.91 12.22
C ASN A 64 -0.43 19.44 12.27
N GLU A 65 -0.71 20.06 11.12
CA GLU A 65 -0.93 21.50 10.99
C GLU A 65 -2.08 21.74 10.04
N VAL A 66 -3.06 22.55 10.42
CA VAL A 66 -4.15 22.94 9.52
C VAL A 66 -3.79 24.27 8.88
N GLU A 67 -3.41 24.23 7.60
CA GLU A 67 -2.92 25.40 6.86
C GLU A 67 -4.07 26.33 6.43
N GLN A 68 -5.22 25.75 6.11
CA GLN A 68 -6.41 26.47 5.66
C GLN A 68 -7.65 25.82 6.21
N PHE A 69 -8.63 26.64 6.58
CA PHE A 69 -9.95 26.20 7.00
C PHE A 69 -10.99 27.19 6.49
N VAL A 70 -12.05 26.70 5.86
CA VAL A 70 -13.17 27.52 5.39
C VAL A 70 -14.48 26.89 5.83
N VAL A 71 -15.46 27.74 6.16
CA VAL A 71 -16.85 27.35 6.44
C VAL A 71 -17.74 28.17 5.54
N GLN A 72 -18.66 27.51 4.83
CA GLN A 72 -19.68 28.15 4.01
C GLN A 72 -21.01 27.40 4.16
N GLY A 73 -21.94 27.98 4.91
CA GLY A 73 -23.23 27.36 5.18
C GLY A 73 -23.07 26.02 5.90
N ASP A 74 -23.68 24.97 5.33
CA ASP A 74 -23.61 23.60 5.83
C ASP A 74 -22.40 22.82 5.29
N HIS A 75 -21.38 23.51 4.78
CA HIS A 75 -20.13 22.89 4.32
C HIS A 75 -18.92 23.52 4.97
N ALA A 76 -17.89 22.71 5.21
CA ALA A 76 -16.57 23.18 5.60
C ALA A 76 -15.50 22.43 4.81
N ALA A 77 -14.31 23.02 4.70
CA ALA A 77 -13.17 22.37 4.08
C ALA A 77 -11.89 22.78 4.78
N TYR A 78 -10.92 21.87 4.81
CA TYR A 78 -9.60 22.18 5.35
C TYR A 78 -8.47 21.55 4.55
N LEU A 79 -7.31 22.19 4.66
CA LEU A 79 -6.02 21.69 4.19
C LEU A 79 -5.15 21.40 5.40
N GLN A 80 -4.70 20.15 5.53
CA GLN A 80 -3.87 19.69 6.63
C GLN A 80 -2.53 19.17 6.08
N ARG A 81 -1.43 19.57 6.72
CA ARG A 81 -0.11 18.97 6.52
C ARG A 81 0.24 18.07 7.69
N CYS A 82 0.68 16.85 7.38
CA CYS A 82 1.24 15.90 8.32
C CYS A 82 2.75 15.77 8.11
N THR A 83 3.51 15.66 9.19
CA THR A 83 4.93 15.28 9.18
C THR A 83 5.12 13.97 9.93
N TYR A 84 5.91 13.06 9.36
CA TYR A 84 6.19 11.74 9.90
C TYR A 84 7.61 11.67 10.52
N PRO A 85 7.92 10.64 11.35
CA PRO A 85 9.24 10.49 11.97
C PRO A 85 10.42 10.45 10.99
N ASP A 86 10.20 9.93 9.78
CA ASP A 86 11.19 9.84 8.70
C ASP A 86 11.39 11.17 7.93
N GLY A 87 10.71 12.24 8.35
CA GLY A 87 10.71 13.53 7.69
C GLY A 87 9.84 13.60 6.44
N SER A 88 9.14 12.51 6.07
CA SER A 88 8.14 12.57 4.99
C SER A 88 6.94 13.40 5.38
N GLN A 89 6.26 13.92 4.37
CA GLN A 89 5.06 14.71 4.53
C GLN A 89 3.87 14.07 3.83
N ALA A 90 2.68 14.39 4.34
CA ALA A 90 1.43 14.21 3.63
C ALA A 90 0.65 15.52 3.64
N LEU A 91 -0.11 15.73 2.57
CA LEU A 91 -1.11 16.78 2.45
C LEU A 91 -2.48 16.11 2.36
N ILE A 92 -3.39 16.54 3.22
CA ILE A 92 -4.78 16.10 3.24
C ILE A 92 -5.65 17.30 2.90
N THR A 93 -6.49 17.16 1.88
CA THR A 93 -7.64 18.04 1.67
C THR A 93 -8.89 17.29 2.08
N ALA A 94 -9.76 17.94 2.85
CA ALA A 94 -11.01 17.36 3.31
C ALA A 94 -12.19 18.31 3.07
N MET A 95 -13.31 17.73 2.62
CA MET A 95 -14.62 18.36 2.52
C MET A 95 -15.51 17.77 3.61
N LEU A 96 -16.23 18.64 4.30
CA LEU A 96 -17.11 18.31 5.42
C LEU A 96 -18.52 18.78 5.09
N ASP A 97 -19.49 17.87 5.21
CA ASP A 97 -20.91 18.20 5.21
C ASP A 97 -21.39 18.29 6.65
N LEU A 98 -22.09 19.39 6.96
CA LEU A 98 -22.53 19.72 8.30
C LEU A 98 -24.06 19.61 8.42
N ARG A 99 -24.52 19.20 9.59
CA ARG A 99 -25.92 19.33 9.99
C ARG A 99 -25.96 19.81 11.43
N SER A 100 -26.65 20.93 11.66
CA SER A 100 -26.73 21.54 13.00
C SER A 100 -25.36 21.76 13.65
N GLY A 101 -24.34 22.09 12.86
CA GLY A 101 -22.96 22.32 13.33
C GLY A 101 -22.14 21.05 13.62
N ARG A 102 -22.66 19.85 13.34
CA ARG A 102 -21.94 18.57 13.44
C ARG A 102 -21.55 18.05 12.06
N ILE A 103 -20.40 17.38 11.95
CA ILE A 103 -19.96 16.74 10.72
C ILE A 103 -20.77 15.46 10.51
N VAL A 104 -21.63 15.42 9.50
CA VAL A 104 -22.38 14.21 9.12
C VAL A 104 -21.66 13.40 8.06
N HIS A 105 -20.76 14.03 7.29
CA HIS A 105 -19.92 13.34 6.33
C HIS A 105 -18.60 14.08 6.14
N GLN A 106 -17.50 13.34 6.07
CA GLN A 106 -16.18 13.84 5.67
C GLN A 106 -15.63 13.00 4.52
N SER A 107 -15.26 13.65 3.42
CA SER A 107 -14.51 13.03 2.33
C SER A 107 -13.15 13.69 2.19
N GLY A 108 -12.07 12.90 2.15
CA GLY A 108 -10.71 13.40 2.04
C GLY A 108 -9.89 12.75 0.93
N ILE A 109 -8.90 13.49 0.44
CA ILE A 109 -7.82 12.96 -0.38
C ILE A 109 -6.51 13.19 0.37
N ARG A 110 -5.75 12.11 0.55
CA ARG A 110 -4.39 12.19 1.07
C ARG A 110 -3.38 11.93 -0.03
N ALA A 111 -2.60 12.95 -0.33
CA ALA A 111 -1.34 12.79 -1.04
C ALA A 111 -0.21 12.67 -0.01
N ARG A 112 0.61 11.64 -0.13
CA ARG A 112 1.83 11.48 0.67
C ARG A 112 3.02 11.47 -0.27
N ASP A 113 4.17 11.90 0.21
CA ASP A 113 5.43 11.65 -0.49
C ASP A 113 5.50 10.17 -0.87
N GLY A 114 5.47 9.90 -2.18
CA GLY A 114 5.53 8.55 -2.71
C GLY A 114 6.96 8.08 -2.61
N GLY A 115 7.30 7.28 -1.60
CA GLY A 115 8.62 6.68 -1.52
C GLY A 115 9.75 7.70 -1.37
N THR A 116 10.06 8.03 -0.12
CA THR A 116 11.13 8.93 0.36
C THR A 116 11.05 10.41 -0.01
N SER A 117 10.71 11.20 1.01
CA SER A 117 11.18 12.60 1.14
C SER A 117 12.69 12.71 1.38
N ALA A 118 13.39 11.60 1.62
CA ALA A 118 14.84 11.58 1.61
C ALA A 118 15.30 11.91 0.18
N PRO A 119 16.25 12.85 0.00
CA PRO A 119 16.78 13.15 -1.33
C PRO A 119 17.24 11.85 -1.98
N VAL A 120 16.84 11.62 -3.23
CA VAL A 120 17.34 10.51 -4.04
C VAL A 120 18.85 10.66 -4.12
N ARG A 121 19.56 9.78 -3.41
CA ARG A 121 21.03 9.75 -3.43
C ARG A 121 21.46 8.73 -4.45
N THR A 122 22.36 9.13 -5.33
CA THR A 122 23.10 8.20 -6.18
C THR A 122 23.82 7.20 -5.29
N ARG A 123 23.43 5.93 -5.41
CA ARG A 123 24.05 4.80 -4.71
C ARG A 123 23.97 3.57 -5.58
N THR A 124 24.94 2.68 -5.43
CA THR A 124 24.89 1.34 -6.02
C THR A 124 24.36 0.35 -5.00
N ARG A 125 23.64 -0.67 -5.45
CA ARG A 125 23.17 -1.81 -4.63
C ARG A 125 23.45 -3.10 -5.38
N THR A 126 23.55 -4.20 -4.63
CA THR A 126 23.71 -5.55 -5.17
C THR A 126 22.89 -6.53 -4.34
N PHE A 127 22.39 -7.60 -4.95
CA PHE A 127 21.65 -8.64 -4.25
C PHE A 127 22.49 -9.45 -3.27
N ALA A 128 23.84 -9.35 -3.32
CA ALA A 128 24.69 -9.90 -2.27
C ALA A 128 24.43 -9.28 -0.88
N GLU A 129 23.88 -8.07 -0.86
CA GLU A 129 23.49 -7.31 0.35
C GLU A 129 21.99 -6.98 0.28
N ALA A 130 21.18 -7.98 -0.10
CA ALA A 130 19.74 -7.84 -0.15
C ALA A 130 19.18 -7.41 1.22
N ASP A 131 18.21 -6.50 1.21
CA ASP A 131 17.54 -6.01 2.42
C ASP A 131 16.71 -7.12 3.09
N GLU A 132 16.22 -8.06 2.28
CA GLU A 132 15.47 -9.21 2.72
C GLU A 132 15.76 -10.41 1.82
N VAL A 133 15.87 -11.59 2.45
CA VAL A 133 16.02 -12.87 1.74
C VAL A 133 14.97 -13.83 2.28
N ARG A 134 14.14 -14.38 1.38
CA ARG A 134 13.16 -15.42 1.69
C ARG A 134 13.58 -16.70 0.98
N THR A 135 13.55 -17.82 1.70
CA THR A 135 13.84 -19.14 1.14
C THR A 135 12.65 -20.06 1.38
N PHE A 136 12.35 -20.88 0.40
CA PHE A 136 11.30 -21.89 0.45
C PHE A 136 11.70 -23.09 -0.42
N GLU A 137 10.92 -24.16 -0.36
CA GLU A 137 11.22 -25.37 -1.14
C GLU A 137 11.36 -25.01 -2.64
N LYS A 138 12.52 -25.32 -3.22
CA LYS A 138 12.87 -25.02 -4.62
C LYS A 138 12.81 -23.55 -5.02
N GLY A 139 12.89 -22.62 -4.08
CA GLY A 139 12.94 -21.21 -4.44
C GLY A 139 13.58 -20.28 -3.42
N ARG A 140 14.05 -19.15 -3.94
CA ARG A 140 14.67 -18.08 -3.17
C ARG A 140 14.26 -16.73 -3.75
N LEU A 141 13.97 -15.77 -2.89
CA LEU A 141 13.63 -14.39 -3.24
C LEU A 141 14.55 -13.45 -2.46
N GLU A 142 15.17 -12.51 -3.15
CA GLU A 142 16.00 -11.44 -2.57
C GLU A 142 15.40 -10.09 -2.93
N LEU A 143 15.22 -9.19 -1.96
CA LEU A 143 14.64 -7.87 -2.19
C LEU A 143 15.67 -6.76 -1.97
N LEU A 144 15.70 -5.81 -2.89
CA LEU A 144 16.32 -4.51 -2.71
C LEU A 144 15.23 -3.46 -2.59
N ARG A 145 15.18 -2.77 -1.45
CA ARG A 145 14.22 -1.71 -1.16
C ARG A 145 14.71 -0.39 -1.78
N GLY A 146 13.86 0.18 -2.63
CA GLY A 146 14.11 1.38 -3.40
C GLY A 146 13.19 2.54 -3.04
N ASN A 147 12.44 2.44 -1.95
CA ASN A 147 11.43 3.42 -1.53
C ASN A 147 10.41 3.66 -2.66
N GLY A 148 9.63 2.63 -3.00
CA GLY A 148 8.66 2.70 -4.11
C GLY A 148 9.25 2.32 -5.48
N SER A 149 10.51 1.89 -5.52
CA SER A 149 11.16 1.27 -6.68
C SER A 149 11.90 0.00 -6.25
N ASP A 150 11.19 -0.85 -5.52
CA ASP A 150 11.74 -2.11 -5.04
C ASP A 150 12.04 -3.03 -6.23
N VAL A 151 13.13 -3.79 -6.13
CA VAL A 151 13.49 -4.80 -7.13
C VAL A 151 13.70 -6.11 -6.40
N ALA A 152 12.94 -7.13 -6.78
CA ALA A 152 13.13 -8.49 -6.31
C ALA A 152 13.93 -9.29 -7.34
N ARG A 153 14.79 -10.20 -6.86
CA ARG A 153 15.35 -11.28 -7.65
C ARG A 153 14.80 -12.61 -7.13
N ALA A 154 14.12 -13.35 -7.99
CA ALA A 154 13.67 -14.70 -7.68
C ALA A 154 14.53 -15.73 -8.41
N VAL A 155 14.83 -16.83 -7.73
CA VAL A 155 15.45 -18.03 -8.31
C VAL A 155 14.54 -19.20 -8.00
N PHE A 156 14.10 -19.92 -9.04
CA PHE A 156 13.25 -21.10 -8.94
C PHE A 156 13.98 -22.31 -9.55
N GLU A 157 14.13 -23.36 -8.75
CA GLU A 157 14.82 -24.58 -9.17
C GLU A 157 13.94 -25.45 -10.09
N PRO A 158 14.53 -26.32 -10.93
CA PRO A 158 13.77 -27.29 -11.73
C PRO A 158 12.73 -28.07 -10.93
N GLY A 159 11.52 -28.17 -11.47
CA GLY A 159 10.37 -28.77 -10.79
C GLY A 159 9.70 -27.86 -9.74
N TRP A 160 10.14 -26.61 -9.57
CA TRP A 160 9.38 -25.60 -8.84
C TRP A 160 8.05 -25.32 -9.55
N ARG A 161 7.01 -25.11 -8.73
CA ARG A 161 5.65 -24.74 -9.13
C ARG A 161 4.98 -23.98 -8.00
N TRP A 162 4.36 -22.84 -8.30
CA TRP A 162 3.77 -21.96 -7.30
C TRP A 162 2.73 -22.69 -6.42
N SER A 163 1.79 -23.41 -7.05
CA SER A 163 0.73 -24.15 -6.33
C SER A 163 1.23 -25.30 -5.44
N ARG A 164 2.48 -25.74 -5.61
CA ARG A 164 3.10 -26.75 -4.74
C ARG A 164 3.96 -26.13 -3.64
N HIS A 165 4.75 -25.11 -3.98
CA HIS A 165 5.84 -24.65 -3.11
C HIS A 165 5.56 -23.32 -2.42
N VAL A 166 4.67 -22.49 -2.97
CA VAL A 166 4.32 -21.16 -2.41
C VAL A 166 2.92 -21.14 -1.84
N LYS A 167 1.96 -21.86 -2.45
CA LYS A 167 0.59 -22.02 -1.92
C LYS A 167 0.53 -22.33 -0.41
N PRO A 168 1.33 -23.28 0.14
CA PRO A 168 1.30 -23.56 1.59
C PRO A 168 1.73 -22.38 2.47
N ILE A 169 2.49 -21.43 1.92
CA ILE A 169 2.99 -20.23 2.60
C ILE A 169 1.97 -19.08 2.45
N ALA A 170 1.45 -18.89 1.23
CA ALA A 170 0.54 -17.80 0.90
C ALA A 170 -0.90 -18.03 1.39
N GLY A 171 -1.32 -19.28 1.56
CA GLY A 171 -2.68 -19.64 2.00
C GLY A 171 -3.76 -19.43 0.94
N THR A 172 -3.39 -19.20 -0.32
CA THR A 172 -4.31 -19.00 -1.45
C THR A 172 -4.20 -20.12 -2.48
N GLU A 173 -5.27 -20.38 -3.24
CA GLU A 173 -5.28 -21.43 -4.26
C GLU A 173 -4.41 -21.09 -5.48
N LEU A 174 -4.35 -19.81 -5.85
CA LEU A 174 -3.51 -19.24 -6.90
C LEU A 174 -2.78 -18.01 -6.37
N CYS A 175 -1.73 -17.58 -7.09
CA CYS A 175 -1.04 -16.34 -6.77
C CYS A 175 -2.00 -15.16 -6.99
N THR A 176 -2.21 -14.31 -5.98
CA THR A 176 -3.09 -13.14 -6.04
C THR A 176 -2.33 -11.84 -6.28
N TYR A 177 -1.03 -11.92 -6.53
CA TYR A 177 -0.18 -10.77 -6.78
C TYR A 177 0.00 -10.54 -8.28
N ALA A 178 0.12 -9.28 -8.69
CA ALA A 178 0.61 -8.94 -10.01
C ALA A 178 2.14 -9.00 -10.03
N HIS A 179 2.71 -9.30 -11.20
CA HIS A 179 4.16 -9.35 -11.38
C HIS A 179 4.54 -8.64 -12.68
N PHE A 180 5.71 -8.02 -12.69
CA PHE A 180 6.36 -7.54 -13.92
C PHE A 180 7.78 -8.05 -13.94
N CYS A 181 7.98 -9.13 -14.70
CA CYS A 181 9.21 -9.91 -14.68
C CYS A 181 10.10 -9.63 -15.89
N TYR A 182 11.42 -9.63 -15.69
CA TYR A 182 12.45 -9.82 -16.72
C TYR A 182 13.19 -11.12 -16.45
N ILE A 183 13.23 -12.03 -17.42
CA ILE A 183 13.83 -13.36 -17.25
C ILE A 183 15.33 -13.32 -17.56
N LEU A 184 16.15 -13.67 -16.58
CA LEU A 184 17.62 -13.74 -16.69
C LEU A 184 18.11 -15.12 -17.15
N SER A 185 17.39 -16.19 -16.79
CA SER A 185 17.72 -17.58 -17.16
C SER A 185 16.48 -18.48 -17.09
N GLY A 186 16.56 -19.65 -17.73
CA GLY A 186 15.48 -20.64 -17.74
C GLY A 186 14.21 -20.19 -18.47
N THR A 187 13.15 -20.98 -18.33
CA THR A 187 11.82 -20.69 -18.91
C THR A 187 10.74 -20.83 -17.84
N LEU A 188 9.98 -19.76 -17.63
CA LEU A 188 8.84 -19.73 -16.72
C LEU A 188 7.56 -19.94 -17.52
N HIS A 189 6.81 -20.98 -17.20
CA HIS A 189 5.46 -21.15 -17.71
C HIS A 189 4.46 -20.57 -16.70
N VAL A 190 3.44 -19.89 -17.21
CA VAL A 190 2.37 -19.26 -16.43
C VAL A 190 1.04 -19.72 -16.97
N ARG A 191 0.15 -20.13 -16.06
CA ARG A 191 -1.23 -20.48 -16.38
C ARG A 191 -2.19 -19.62 -15.57
N MET A 192 -3.01 -18.85 -16.27
CA MET A 192 -4.03 -18.02 -15.66
C MET A 192 -5.25 -18.84 -15.22
N ALA A 193 -6.03 -18.33 -14.28
CA ALA A 193 -7.25 -18.99 -13.79
C ALA A 193 -8.28 -19.27 -14.90
N GLU A 194 -8.41 -18.36 -15.86
CA GLU A 194 -9.25 -18.48 -17.05
C GLU A 194 -8.73 -19.49 -18.09
N GLY A 195 -7.53 -20.04 -17.87
CA GLY A 195 -6.97 -21.14 -18.64
C GLY A 195 -6.01 -20.74 -19.76
N SER A 196 -5.80 -19.45 -20.03
CA SER A 196 -4.72 -19.02 -20.94
C SER A 196 -3.35 -19.33 -20.35
N GLU A 197 -2.44 -19.79 -21.21
CA GLU A 197 -1.08 -20.19 -20.85
C GLU A 197 -0.06 -19.35 -21.63
N PHE A 198 1.04 -19.02 -20.96
CA PHE A 198 2.13 -18.19 -21.49
C PHE A 198 3.47 -18.75 -21.03
N GLU A 199 4.50 -18.53 -21.84
CA GLU A 199 5.88 -18.81 -21.45
C GLU A 199 6.72 -17.54 -21.65
N ALA A 200 7.66 -17.34 -20.74
CA ALA A 200 8.69 -16.31 -20.87
C ALA A 200 10.05 -16.96 -20.62
N THR A 201 10.97 -16.74 -21.55
CA THR A 201 12.35 -17.25 -21.48
C THR A 201 13.35 -16.11 -21.39
N LYS A 202 14.64 -16.46 -21.31
CA LYS A 202 15.75 -15.51 -21.17
C LYS A 202 15.62 -14.31 -22.11
N ASP A 203 15.86 -13.12 -21.55
CA ASP A 203 15.83 -11.81 -22.19
C ASP A 203 14.43 -11.32 -22.62
N GLU A 204 13.37 -12.01 -22.17
CA GLU A 204 11.99 -11.58 -22.35
C GLU A 204 11.41 -10.97 -21.07
N THR A 205 10.33 -10.20 -21.25
CA THR A 205 9.53 -9.68 -20.15
C THR A 205 8.13 -10.27 -20.16
N ILE A 206 7.54 -10.45 -18.99
CA ILE A 206 6.14 -10.86 -18.84
C ILE A 206 5.49 -10.07 -17.71
N ARG A 207 4.32 -9.51 -17.98
CA ARG A 207 3.44 -8.96 -16.94
C ARG A 207 2.35 -9.98 -16.64
N ILE A 208 2.26 -10.42 -15.40
CA ILE A 208 1.35 -11.46 -14.96
C ILE A 208 0.28 -10.81 -14.08
N ALA A 209 -0.99 -10.95 -14.46
CA ALA A 209 -2.10 -10.48 -13.65
C ALA A 209 -2.31 -11.38 -12.41
N PRO A 210 -2.99 -10.89 -11.36
CA PRO A 210 -3.45 -11.74 -10.26
C PRO A 210 -4.24 -12.96 -10.75
N HIS A 211 -4.23 -14.02 -9.96
CA HIS A 211 -4.90 -15.30 -10.18
C HIS A 211 -4.24 -16.18 -11.25
N HIS A 212 -3.02 -16.63 -10.95
CA HIS A 212 -2.25 -17.54 -11.82
C HIS A 212 -1.48 -18.60 -11.02
N ASP A 213 -1.09 -19.67 -11.70
CA ASP A 213 -0.05 -20.61 -11.28
C ASP A 213 1.17 -20.43 -12.21
N ALA A 214 2.34 -20.81 -11.73
CA ALA A 214 3.57 -20.73 -12.54
C ALA A 214 4.54 -21.85 -12.18
N TRP A 215 5.35 -22.29 -13.13
CA TRP A 215 6.35 -23.34 -12.90
C TRP A 215 7.56 -23.21 -13.81
N VAL A 216 8.66 -23.80 -13.37
CA VAL A 216 9.89 -23.92 -14.16
C VAL A 216 9.70 -25.00 -15.23
N VAL A 217 10.02 -24.67 -16.47
CA VAL A 217 10.06 -25.64 -17.58
C VAL A 217 11.49 -26.16 -17.77
N GLY A 218 11.62 -27.47 -17.84
CA GLY A 218 12.91 -28.14 -18.07
C GLY A 218 13.83 -28.14 -16.85
N ASP A 219 15.12 -28.17 -17.14
CA ASP A 219 16.17 -28.57 -16.18
C ASP A 219 17.05 -27.38 -15.74
N GLU A 220 16.79 -26.20 -16.29
CA GLU A 220 17.51 -24.96 -15.97
C GLU A 220 16.70 -24.13 -14.96
N PRO A 221 17.31 -23.65 -13.87
CA PRO A 221 16.65 -22.74 -12.95
C PRO A 221 16.17 -21.46 -13.63
N VAL A 222 14.97 -21.03 -13.29
CA VAL A 222 14.48 -19.70 -13.67
C VAL A 222 15.06 -18.67 -12.71
N THR A 223 15.81 -17.71 -13.23
CA THR A 223 16.18 -16.51 -12.51
C THR A 223 15.45 -15.33 -13.13
N LEU A 224 14.76 -14.51 -12.33
CA LEU A 224 14.05 -13.34 -12.83
C LEU A 224 14.21 -12.13 -11.90
N LEU A 225 14.03 -10.94 -12.47
CA LEU A 225 13.83 -9.70 -11.74
C LEU A 225 12.35 -9.33 -11.76
N ASP A 226 11.79 -8.86 -10.65
CA ASP A 226 10.39 -8.41 -10.55
C ASP A 226 10.31 -7.03 -9.87
N TRP A 227 9.56 -6.11 -10.49
CA TRP A 227 9.34 -4.74 -10.02
C TRP A 227 7.93 -4.51 -9.43
N GLU A 228 7.01 -5.47 -9.58
CA GLU A 228 5.65 -5.38 -9.01
C GLU A 228 5.45 -6.34 -7.81
N THR A 229 6.51 -6.98 -7.31
CA THR A 229 6.41 -7.79 -6.09
C THR A 229 5.88 -6.94 -4.94
N SER A 230 4.71 -7.31 -4.42
CA SER A 230 3.96 -6.58 -3.38
C SER A 230 4.65 -6.44 -2.01
N GLY A 231 5.94 -6.71 -1.88
CA GLY A 231 6.61 -6.80 -0.59
C GLY A 231 6.16 -7.99 0.26
N ASP A 232 4.97 -8.56 0.06
CA ASP A 232 4.39 -9.64 0.86
C ASP A 232 4.31 -10.99 0.10
N TYR A 233 4.74 -11.03 -1.17
CA TYR A 233 4.86 -12.28 -1.94
C TYR A 233 5.75 -13.32 -1.24
N ALA A 234 5.25 -14.55 -1.06
CA ALA A 234 5.93 -15.64 -0.35
C ALA A 234 6.37 -15.28 1.10
N ARG A 235 5.64 -14.38 1.76
CA ARG A 235 5.77 -14.09 3.19
C ARG A 235 4.72 -14.89 3.97
N SER A 236 5.11 -15.46 5.10
CA SER A 236 4.14 -16.09 6.02
C SER A 236 3.21 -15.03 6.62
N GLN A 237 1.90 -15.31 6.64
CA GLN A 237 0.96 -14.56 7.47
C GLN A 237 1.35 -14.79 8.95
N GLY A 238 1.63 -13.71 9.67
CA GLY A 238 1.86 -13.75 11.12
C GLY A 238 0.55 -13.77 11.89
#